data_AF-A0A662LN33-F1
#
_entry.id   AF-A0A662LN33-F1
#
_cell.length_a   1.000
_cell.length_b   1.000
_cell.length_c   1.000
_cell.angle_alpha   90.00
_cell.angle_beta   90.00
_cell.angle_gamma   90.00
#
_symmetry.space_group_name_H-M   'P 1'
#
loop_
_entity.id
_entity.type
_entity.pdbx_description
1 polymer ?
#
loop_
_entity_poly.entity_id
_entity_poly.type
_entity_poly.pdbx_seq_one_letter_code
_entity_poly.pdbx_strand_id
1 'polypeptide(L)' 'MSKYNSITDGMKIVDTVEDDGGYNYYGYIRANGEWVIMRENTAQTEYRYKIGARGYDFSNRASGTYRLPIIG' A
#
# COMPACT_ATOMS: atom_id res chain seq x y z
N MET A 1 14.14 16.93 1.09
CA MET A 1 14.61 15.74 0.36
C MET A 1 14.02 14.52 1.04
N SER A 2 12.93 13.97 0.49
CA SER A 2 12.45 12.66 0.93
C SER A 2 13.57 11.64 0.72
N LYS A 3 13.90 10.89 1.77
CA LYS A 3 15.01 9.91 1.77
C LYS A 3 14.70 8.64 0.95
N TYR A 4 13.53 8.55 0.34
CA TYR A 4 12.99 7.31 -0.22
C TYR A 4 12.66 7.48 -1.70
N ASN A 5 13.25 6.64 -2.56
CA ASN A 5 13.05 6.66 -4.01
C ASN A 5 11.71 6.03 -4.45
N SER A 6 11.06 5.29 -3.55
CA SER A 6 9.75 4.66 -3.73
C SER A 6 8.94 4.73 -2.44
N ILE A 7 7.61 4.73 -2.55
CA ILE A 7 6.70 4.71 -1.39
C ILE A 7 6.94 3.49 -0.50
N THR A 8 7.28 2.35 -1.11
CA THR A 8 7.51 1.08 -0.40
C THR A 8 9.00 0.83 -0.08
N ASP A 9 9.86 1.81 -0.32
CA ASP A 9 11.29 1.68 -0.02
C ASP A 9 11.52 1.49 1.49
N GLY A 10 12.37 0.52 1.82
CA GLY A 10 12.66 0.09 3.20
C GLY A 10 11.50 -0.54 3.97
N MET A 11 10.35 -0.81 3.34
CA MET A 11 9.21 -1.48 4.00
C MET A 11 9.27 -3.00 3.77
N LYS A 12 8.69 -3.78 4.69
CA LYS A 12 8.50 -5.23 4.52
C LYS A 12 7.05 -5.53 4.19
N ILE A 13 6.82 -6.47 3.27
CA ILE A 13 5.49 -7.03 3.04
C ILE A 13 5.11 -7.86 4.25
N VAL A 14 3.89 -7.65 4.76
CA VAL A 14 3.34 -8.39 5.92
C VAL A 14 2.02 -9.09 5.60
N ASP A 15 1.30 -8.64 4.57
CA ASP A 15 0.03 -9.23 4.14
C ASP A 15 -0.10 -9.17 2.62
N THR A 16 -0.78 -10.17 2.05
CA THR A 16 -1.12 -10.25 0.63
C THR A 16 -2.50 -10.86 0.46
N VAL A 17 -3.33 -10.28 -0.42
CA VAL A 17 -4.59 -10.86 -0.87
C VAL A 17 -4.68 -10.65 -2.37
N GLU A 18 -4.94 -11.72 -3.11
CA GLU A 18 -5.08 -11.71 -4.56
C GLU A 18 -6.54 -11.93 -4.95
N ASP A 19 -6.92 -11.44 -6.13
CA ASP A 19 -8.24 -11.62 -6.75
C ASP A 19 -9.45 -11.18 -5.88
N ASP A 20 -9.27 -10.12 -5.09
CA ASP A 20 -10.32 -9.56 -4.22
C ASP A 20 -11.03 -8.39 -4.92
N GLY A 21 -12.14 -8.71 -5.59
CA GLY A 21 -12.98 -7.73 -6.29
C GLY A 21 -12.31 -7.09 -7.52
N GLY A 22 -11.43 -7.84 -8.20
CA GLY A 22 -10.67 -7.35 -9.36
C GLY A 22 -9.37 -6.62 -8.98
N TYR A 23 -8.93 -6.76 -7.73
CA TYR A 23 -7.70 -6.14 -7.25
C TYR A 23 -6.84 -7.13 -6.46
N ASN A 24 -5.52 -6.95 -6.55
CA ASN A 24 -4.58 -7.51 -5.59
C ASN A 24 -4.22 -6.43 -4.56
N TYR A 25 -4.04 -6.85 -3.30
CA TYR A 25 -3.68 -6.00 -2.18
C TYR A 25 -2.40 -6.49 -1.52
N TYR A 26 -1.50 -5.57 -1.24
CA TYR A 26 -0.23 -5.85 -0.60
C TYR A 26 -0.02 -4.86 0.55
N GLY A 27 0.17 -5.40 1.75
CA GLY A 27 0.39 -4.64 2.98
C GLY A 27 1.87 -4.54 3.31
N TYR A 28 2.35 -3.32 3.55
CA TYR A 28 3.75 -3.02 3.86
C TYR A 28 3.86 -2.28 5.18
N ILE A 29 4.88 -2.62 5.98
CA ILE A 29 5.18 -1.94 7.25
C ILE A 29 6.68 -1.59 7.33
N ARG A 30 7.00 -0.37 7.78
CA ARG A 30 8.35 0.07 8.14
C ARG A 30 8.64 -0.19 9.61
N ALA A 31 9.94 -0.24 9.96
CA ALA A 31 10.40 -0.40 11.33
C ALA A 31 9.91 0.72 12.28
N ASN A 32 9.59 1.90 11.77
CA ASN A 32 9.04 3.02 12.54
C ASN A 32 7.51 2.93 12.78
N GLY A 33 6.82 1.91 12.24
CA GLY A 33 5.38 1.72 12.34
C GLY A 33 4.54 2.37 11.23
N GLU A 34 5.16 3.08 10.30
CA GLU A 34 4.48 3.54 9.08
C GLU A 34 4.07 2.35 8.22
N TRP A 35 2.93 2.47 7.56
CA TRP A 35 2.38 1.41 6.73
C TRP A 35 1.84 1.93 5.41
N VAL A 36 1.82 1.04 4.42
CA VAL A 36 1.26 1.27 3.09
C VAL A 36 0.44 0.04 2.72
N ILE A 37 -0.76 0.26 2.18
CA ILE A 37 -1.47 -0.77 1.43
C ILE A 37 -1.38 -0.36 -0.04
N MET A 38 -0.77 -1.22 -0.85
CA MET A 38 -0.78 -1.11 -2.30
C MET A 38 -1.96 -1.90 -2.83
N ARG A 39 -2.71 -1.31 -3.75
CA ARG A 39 -3.78 -1.95 -4.50
C ARG A 39 -3.41 -1.95 -5.97
N GLU A 40 -3.31 -3.13 -6.56
CA GLU A 40 -3.12 -3.35 -7.98
C GLU A 40 -4.47 -3.67 -8.63
N ASN A 41 -4.84 -2.97 -9.69
CA ASN A 41 -5.96 -3.34 -10.56
C ASN A 41 -5.48 -4.42 -11.55
N THR A 42 -5.99 -5.64 -11.42
CA THR A 42 -5.55 -6.80 -12.21
C THR A 42 -5.89 -6.67 -13.70
N ALA A 43 -6.89 -5.85 -14.05
CA ALA A 43 -7.29 -5.62 -15.44
C ALA A 43 -6.48 -4.54 -16.17
N GLN A 44 -5.88 -3.60 -15.43
CA GLN A 44 -5.26 -2.40 -16.01
C GLN A 44 -3.79 -2.21 -15.59
N THR A 45 -3.25 -3.10 -14.75
CA THR A 45 -1.90 -2.98 -14.19
C THR A 45 -1.68 -1.60 -13.55
N GLU A 46 -2.69 -1.09 -12.86
CA GLU A 46 -2.66 0.20 -12.18
C GLU A 46 -2.40 0.00 -10.68
N TYR A 47 -1.40 0.71 -10.13
CA TYR A 47 -1.08 0.66 -8.71
C TYR A 47 -1.52 1.94 -8.01
N ARG A 48 -2.25 1.80 -6.89
CA ARG A 48 -2.59 2.89 -6.00
C ARG A 48 -2.26 2.55 -4.57
N TYR A 49 -2.08 3.59 -3.74
CA TYR A 49 -1.56 3.43 -2.38
C TYR A 49 -2.48 4.11 -1.37
N LYS A 50 -2.62 3.45 -0.21
CA LYS A 50 -3.20 3.99 1.02
C LYS A 50 -2.10 3.96 2.07
N ILE A 51 -1.81 5.11 2.69
CA ILE A 51 -0.64 5.29 3.57
C ILE A 51 -1.13 5.70 4.94
N GLY A 52 -0.49 5.21 6.01
CA GLY A 52 -0.76 5.66 7.36
C GLY A 52 0.48 5.57 8.26
N ALA A 53 0.49 6.39 9.31
CA ALA A 53 1.63 6.48 10.24
C ALA A 53 1.54 5.49 11.42
N ARG A 54 0.33 5.04 11.78
CA ARG A 54 0.02 4.11 12.88
C ARG A 54 -1.28 3.36 12.60
N GLY A 55 -1.58 2.34 13.40
CA GLY A 55 -2.88 1.64 13.36
C GLY A 55 -3.10 0.89 12.05
N TYR A 56 -2.10 0.11 11.64
CA TYR A 56 -2.20 -0.72 10.45
C TYR A 56 -3.39 -1.69 10.60
N ASP A 57 -4.31 -1.64 9.63
CA ASP A 57 -5.48 -2.51 9.55
C ASP A 57 -5.67 -2.98 8.11
N PHE A 58 -5.21 -4.19 7.85
CA PHE A 58 -5.33 -4.84 6.55
C PHE A 58 -6.71 -5.47 6.31
N SER A 59 -7.47 -5.75 7.37
CA SER A 59 -8.84 -6.28 7.23
C SER A 59 -9.72 -5.30 6.45
N ASN A 60 -9.39 -4.01 6.57
CA ASN A 60 -10.10 -2.91 5.94
C ASN A 60 -9.45 -2.41 4.63
N ARG A 61 -8.63 -3.26 3.98
CA ARG A 61 -7.94 -2.96 2.71
C ARG A 61 -8.90 -2.48 1.61
N ALA A 62 -10.08 -3.07 1.47
CA ALA A 62 -11.01 -2.71 0.41
C ALA A 62 -11.67 -1.34 0.64
N SER A 63 -11.58 -0.79 1.85
CA SER A 63 -12.16 0.50 2.18
C SER A 63 -11.14 1.64 2.20
N GLY A 64 -11.66 2.86 2.03
CA GLY A 64 -10.87 4.08 2.04
C GLY A 64 -10.37 4.49 0.67
N THR A 65 -9.62 5.59 0.64
CA THR A 65 -9.18 6.21 -0.61
C THR A 65 -7.75 5.79 -0.96
N TYR A 66 -7.61 5.19 -2.14
CA TYR A 66 -6.32 4.87 -2.75
C TYR A 66 -5.94 5.93 -3.76
N ARG A 67 -4.72 6.44 -3.66
CA ARG A 67 -4.22 7.54 -4.50
C ARG A 67 -2.97 7.14 -5.25
N LEU A 68 -2.69 7.87 -6.34
CA LEU A 68 -1.40 7.80 -7.00
C LEU A 68 -0.29 8.22 -6.04
N PRO A 69 0.92 7.66 -6.19
CA PRO A 69 2.05 8.05 -5.37
C PRO A 69 2.40 9.51 -5.64
N ILE A 70 2.42 10.36 -4.60
CA ILE A 70 3.02 11.69 -4.68
C ILE A 70 4.44 11.57 -4.13
N ILE A 71 5.42 11.51 -5.03
CA ILE A 71 6.84 11.55 -4.66
C ILE A 71 7.23 13.05 -4.64
N GLY A 72 7.55 13.58 -3.46
CA GLY A 72 7.95 14.98 -3.25
C GLY A 72 9.19 15.11 -2.39
#